data_AF-A0AAD3DNC1-F1
#
_entry.id   AF-A0AAD3DNC1-F1
#
_cell.length_a   1.000
_cell.length_b   1.000
_cell.length_c   1.000
_cell.angle_alpha   90.00
_cell.angle_beta   90.00
_cell.angle_gamma   90.00
#
_symmetry.space_group_name_H-M   'P 1'
#
loop_
_entity.id
_entity.type
_entity.pdbx_description
1 polymer ?
#
loop_
_entity_poly.entity_id
_entity_poly.type
_entity_poly.pdbx_seq_one_letter_code
_entity_poly.pdbx_strand_id
1 'polypeptide(L)'
;MQHQPQQPHHVARPRVVAHIDLDAFYCQVEVGRNPALRGQPVAVIQYNPWDKEALKTALRPEDPRIFNDSNGSLIAVSYEARRFGVKRNMSGQQARQLCPSLQLVQVPTAHGKADLGIYRQAGQQVASILARGSVVFERASIDEAYLDLTEAAN
;
A
#
# COMPACT_ATOMS: atom_id res chain seq x y z
N MET A 1 -54.27 36.33 8.30
CA MET A 1 -53.19 35.32 8.20
C MET A 1 -52.03 35.93 7.43
N GLN A 2 -50.93 36.29 8.10
CA GLN A 2 -49.76 36.86 7.45
C GLN A 2 -48.94 35.71 6.84
N HIS A 3 -48.77 35.70 5.52
CA HIS A 3 -47.82 34.81 4.84
C HIS A 3 -46.40 35.31 5.15
N GLN A 4 -45.68 34.57 5.99
CA GLN A 4 -44.23 34.74 6.08
C GLN A 4 -43.58 34.19 4.81
N PRO A 5 -42.67 34.94 4.16
CA PRO A 5 -41.92 34.42 3.02
C PRO A 5 -41.05 33.26 3.49
N GLN A 6 -41.18 32.11 2.83
CA GLN A 6 -40.29 30.98 3.04
C GLN A 6 -38.86 31.42 2.79
N GLN A 7 -37.98 31.21 3.77
CA GLN A 7 -36.55 31.47 3.60
C GLN A 7 -36.04 30.61 2.43
N PRO A 8 -35.16 31.14 1.57
CA PRO A 8 -34.63 30.39 0.45
C PRO A 8 -33.94 29.12 0.98
N HIS A 9 -34.37 27.95 0.48
CA HIS A 9 -33.70 26.70 0.74
C HIS A 9 -32.25 26.83 0.25
N HIS A 10 -31.30 26.89 1.19
CA HIS A 10 -29.88 26.75 0.85
C HIS A 10 -29.70 25.37 0.23
N VAL A 11 -29.64 25.31 -1.10
CA VAL A 11 -29.17 24.12 -1.80
C VAL A 11 -27.70 23.97 -1.41
N ALA A 12 -27.39 22.97 -0.59
CA ALA A 12 -26.02 22.66 -0.21
C ALA A 12 -25.20 22.53 -1.50
N ARG A 13 -24.06 23.24 -1.57
CA ARG A 13 -23.19 23.20 -2.74
C ARG A 13 -22.78 21.74 -3.01
N PRO A 14 -22.80 21.27 -4.27
CA PRO A 14 -22.36 19.92 -4.58
C PRO A 14 -20.89 19.75 -4.21
N ARG A 15 -20.56 18.63 -3.56
CA ARG A 15 -19.19 18.33 -3.14
C ARG A 15 -18.40 17.67 -4.26
N VAL A 16 -17.13 18.04 -4.39
CA VAL A 16 -16.17 17.36 -5.27
C VAL A 16 -15.19 16.61 -4.39
N VAL A 17 -15.26 15.28 -4.39
CA VAL A 17 -14.43 14.43 -3.53
C VAL A 17 -13.55 13.54 -4.40
N ALA A 18 -12.25 13.52 -4.09
CA ALA A 18 -11.31 12.57 -4.67
C ALA A 18 -11.02 11.43 -3.69
N HIS A 19 -10.95 10.20 -4.20
CA HIS A 19 -10.37 9.05 -3.52
C HIS A 19 -9.02 8.75 -4.16
N ILE A 20 -8.00 8.61 -3.33
CA ILE A 20 -6.63 8.32 -3.74
C ILE A 20 -6.22 7.00 -3.11
N ASP A 21 -5.76 6.07 -3.93
CA ASP A 21 -5.27 4.74 -3.57
C ASP A 21 -3.90 4.52 -4.22
N LEU A 22 -2.91 4.04 -3.46
CA LEU A 22 -1.57 3.83 -3.99
C LEU A 22 -1.40 2.44 -4.62
N ASP A 23 -1.04 2.46 -5.90
CA ASP A 23 -0.82 1.29 -6.72
C ASP A 23 0.12 0.25 -6.12
N ALA A 24 -0.41 -0.94 -5.81
CA ALA A 24 0.38 -2.08 -5.30
C ALA A 24 1.37 -1.67 -4.19
N PHE A 25 0.89 -0.82 -3.26
CA PHE A 25 1.70 0.02 -2.38
C PHE A 25 2.94 -0.65 -1.78
N TYR A 26 2.81 -1.84 -1.16
CA TYR A 26 3.95 -2.49 -0.51
C TYR A 26 5.04 -2.90 -1.51
N CYS A 27 4.67 -3.28 -2.75
CA CYS A 27 5.64 -3.56 -3.80
C CYS A 27 6.40 -2.29 -4.18
N GLN A 28 5.71 -1.14 -4.30
CA GLN A 28 6.36 0.13 -4.62
C GLN A 28 7.31 0.60 -3.52
N VAL A 29 6.95 0.41 -2.25
CA VAL A 29 7.86 0.68 -1.12
C VAL A 29 9.15 -0.15 -1.24
N GLU A 30 9.03 -1.43 -1.57
CA GLU A 30 10.20 -2.30 -1.74
C GLU A 30 11.04 -1.94 -2.97
N VAL A 31 10.40 -1.63 -4.10
CA VAL A 31 11.08 -1.15 -5.32
C VAL A 31 11.79 0.18 -5.08
N GLY A 32 11.20 1.07 -4.27
CA GLY A 32 11.83 2.33 -3.86
C GLY A 32 13.08 2.12 -3.03
N ARG A 33 13.10 1.09 -2.17
CA ARG A 33 14.25 0.72 -1.32
C ARG A 33 15.33 -0.06 -2.07
N ASN A 34 14.94 -0.92 -3.00
CA ASN A 34 15.84 -1.72 -3.82
C ASN A 34 15.60 -1.46 -5.32
N PRO A 35 16.36 -0.53 -5.93
CA PRO A 35 16.26 -0.20 -7.35
C PRO A 35 16.37 -1.38 -8.33
N ALA A 36 17.02 -2.49 -7.93
CA ALA A 36 17.15 -3.69 -8.77
C ALA A 36 15.81 -4.38 -9.03
N LEU A 37 14.77 -4.08 -8.24
CA LEU A 37 13.42 -4.61 -8.41
C LEU A 37 12.59 -3.84 -9.44
N ARG A 38 13.07 -2.71 -9.97
CA ARG A 38 12.31 -1.91 -10.94
C ARG A 38 12.02 -2.71 -12.21
N GLY A 39 10.75 -2.71 -12.61
CA GLY A 39 10.26 -3.44 -13.79
C GLY A 39 10.26 -4.96 -13.64
N GLN A 40 10.65 -5.50 -12.48
CA GLN A 40 10.58 -6.93 -12.21
C GLN A 40 9.20 -7.31 -11.67
N PRO A 41 8.72 -8.55 -11.89
CA PRO A 41 7.57 -9.07 -11.16
C PRO A 41 7.92 -9.19 -9.67
N VAL A 42 7.31 -8.36 -8.84
CA VAL A 42 7.48 -8.32 -7.38
C VAL A 42 6.20 -8.76 -6.67
N ALA A 43 6.34 -9.53 -5.61
CA ALA A 43 5.29 -9.74 -4.62
C ALA A 43 5.86 -9.62 -3.21
N VAL A 44 5.04 -9.10 -2.29
CA VAL A 44 5.41 -8.98 -0.88
C VAL A 44 4.69 -10.05 -0.08
N ILE A 45 5.44 -10.76 0.77
CA ILE A 45 4.93 -11.80 1.66
C ILE A 45 5.09 -11.40 3.11
N GLN A 46 4.09 -11.76 3.92
CA GLN A 46 4.25 -11.81 5.35
C GLN A 46 4.69 -13.22 5.74
N TYR A 47 5.94 -13.36 6.18
CA TYR A 47 6.39 -14.61 6.75
C TYR A 47 6.15 -14.63 8.25
N ASN A 48 5.74 -15.79 8.77
CA ASN A 48 5.73 -16.08 10.20
C ASN A 48 6.33 -17.48 10.40
N PRO A 49 7.66 -17.58 10.55
CA PRO A 49 8.26 -18.80 11.01
C PRO A 49 7.98 -18.93 12.51
N TRP A 50 7.53 -20.11 12.93
CA TRP A 50 7.62 -20.50 14.33
C TRP A 50 9.08 -20.52 14.83
N ASP A 51 10.05 -20.47 13.91
CA ASP A 51 11.47 -20.28 14.15
C ASP A 51 11.83 -18.79 14.29
N LYS A 52 12.08 -18.37 15.54
CA LYS A 52 12.41 -17.00 15.92
C LYS A 52 13.83 -16.55 15.50
N GLU A 53 14.68 -17.48 15.06
CA GLU A 53 16.05 -17.19 14.63
C GLU A 53 16.16 -17.02 13.11
N ALA A 54 15.20 -17.57 12.35
CA ALA A 54 15.27 -17.65 10.89
C ALA A 54 15.29 -16.29 10.16
N LEU A 55 14.78 -15.21 10.76
CA LEU A 55 14.84 -13.87 10.15
C LEU A 55 14.98 -12.77 11.19
N LYS A 56 16.22 -12.36 11.43
CA LYS A 56 16.60 -11.03 11.90
C LYS A 56 17.20 -10.29 10.72
N THR A 57 16.39 -9.86 9.76
CA THR A 57 16.92 -9.04 8.65
C THR A 57 16.90 -7.58 9.08
N ALA A 58 18.05 -6.94 9.04
CA ALA A 58 18.10 -5.49 9.19
C ALA A 58 17.40 -4.84 7.98
N LEU A 59 17.29 -3.50 7.98
CA LEU A 59 16.63 -2.73 6.92
C LEU A 59 17.63 -2.12 5.93
N ARG A 60 18.73 -2.80 5.63
CA ARG A 60 19.77 -2.39 4.69
C ARG A 60 19.47 -2.91 3.28
N PRO A 61 19.96 -2.25 2.22
CA PRO A 61 19.73 -2.68 0.83
C PRO A 61 20.22 -4.11 0.53
N GLU A 62 21.29 -4.53 1.19
CA GLU A 62 21.89 -5.87 1.08
C GLU A 62 21.16 -6.94 1.90
N ASP A 63 20.18 -6.56 2.72
CA ASP A 63 19.53 -7.55 3.57
C ASP A 63 18.77 -8.57 2.71
N PRO A 64 18.99 -9.88 2.94
CA PRO A 64 18.48 -10.95 2.10
C PRO A 64 16.99 -11.16 2.38
N ARG A 65 16.17 -10.20 1.95
CA ARG A 65 14.70 -10.25 2.06
C ARG A 65 14.03 -10.74 0.78
N ILE A 66 14.81 -11.02 -0.25
CA ILE A 66 14.33 -11.66 -1.49
C ILE A 66 14.53 -13.16 -1.35
N PHE A 67 13.43 -13.92 -1.39
CA PHE A 67 13.44 -15.36 -1.19
C PHE A 67 13.07 -16.10 -2.46
N ASN A 68 13.68 -17.26 -2.64
CA ASN A 68 13.38 -18.16 -3.76
C ASN A 68 12.13 -19.00 -3.55
N ASP A 69 11.62 -19.11 -2.32
CA ASP A 69 10.36 -19.81 -2.04
C ASP A 69 9.77 -19.36 -0.70
N SER A 70 8.45 -19.52 -0.54
CA SER A 70 7.76 -19.35 0.73
C SER A 70 6.36 -19.97 0.72
N ASN A 71 6.00 -20.62 1.82
CA ASN A 71 4.61 -21.00 2.10
C ASN A 71 3.76 -19.82 2.62
N GLY A 72 4.38 -18.66 2.83
CA GLY A 72 3.70 -17.44 3.28
C GLY A 72 2.75 -16.89 2.22
N SER A 73 1.66 -16.29 2.69
CA SER A 73 0.64 -15.66 1.85
C SER A 73 1.13 -14.32 1.30
N LEU A 74 0.92 -14.09 0.00
CA LEU A 74 1.18 -12.81 -0.66
C LEU A 74 0.23 -11.74 -0.13
N ILE A 75 0.79 -10.63 0.36
CA ILE A 75 0.03 -9.48 0.88
C ILE A 75 -0.02 -8.30 -0.09
N ALA A 76 0.87 -8.24 -1.08
CA ALA A 76 0.82 -7.30 -2.19
C ALA A 76 1.47 -7.90 -3.44
N VAL A 77 0.98 -7.50 -4.62
CA VAL A 77 1.43 -8.02 -5.91
C VAL A 77 1.52 -6.87 -6.92
N SER A 78 2.71 -6.71 -7.51
CA SER A 78 3.00 -5.75 -8.58
C SER A 78 2.19 -6.03 -9.84
N TYR A 79 2.00 -5.02 -10.68
CA TYR A 79 1.29 -5.19 -11.95
C TYR A 79 2.03 -6.16 -12.89
N GLU A 80 3.36 -6.13 -12.88
CA GLU A 80 4.22 -7.03 -13.62
C GLU A 80 3.95 -8.50 -13.24
N ALA A 81 3.84 -8.80 -11.94
CA ALA A 81 3.49 -10.15 -11.48
C ALA A 81 2.02 -10.51 -11.78
N ARG A 82 1.08 -9.56 -11.68
CA ARG A 82 -0.34 -9.78 -12.02
C ARG A 82 -0.54 -10.22 -13.47
N ARG A 83 0.30 -9.78 -14.40
CA ARG A 83 0.26 -10.21 -15.82
C ARG A 83 0.46 -11.72 -16.00
N PHE A 84 1.16 -12.36 -15.07
CA PHE A 84 1.34 -13.81 -15.03
C PHE A 84 0.22 -14.54 -14.27
N GLY A 85 -0.81 -13.82 -13.81
CA GLY A 85 -1.91 -14.39 -13.04
C GLY A 85 -1.65 -14.51 -11.55
N VAL A 86 -0.54 -13.96 -11.04
CA VAL A 86 -0.25 -13.91 -9.59
C VAL A 86 -1.26 -13.02 -8.90
N LYS A 87 -1.83 -13.50 -7.78
CA LYS A 87 -2.87 -12.80 -7.00
C LYS A 87 -2.49 -12.73 -5.52
N ARG A 88 -3.03 -11.74 -4.82
CA ARG A 88 -2.99 -11.69 -3.36
C ARG A 88 -3.61 -12.97 -2.78
N ASN A 89 -3.16 -13.36 -1.58
CA ASN A 89 -3.55 -14.60 -0.89
C ASN A 89 -3.03 -15.92 -1.49
N MET A 90 -2.32 -15.91 -2.62
CA MET A 90 -1.53 -17.07 -3.06
C MET A 90 -0.36 -17.32 -2.09
N SER A 91 0.11 -18.55 -1.99
CA SER A 91 1.42 -18.80 -1.39
C SER A 91 2.54 -18.32 -2.33
N GLY A 92 3.73 -18.04 -1.78
CA GLY A 92 4.91 -17.76 -2.59
C GLY A 92 5.22 -18.88 -3.59
N GLN A 93 5.06 -20.14 -3.18
CA GLN A 93 5.23 -21.31 -4.04
C GLN A 93 4.24 -21.32 -5.23
N GLN A 94 2.93 -21.14 -4.97
CA GLN A 94 1.90 -21.06 -6.00
C GLN A 94 2.18 -19.91 -6.98
N ALA A 95 2.57 -18.74 -6.44
CA ALA A 95 2.87 -17.58 -7.24
C ALA A 95 4.08 -17.80 -8.16
N ARG A 96 5.11 -18.52 -7.71
CA ARG A 96 6.27 -18.86 -8.53
C ARG A 96 5.99 -19.89 -9.60
N GLN A 97 5.06 -20.82 -9.37
CA GLN A 97 4.61 -21.73 -10.44
C GLN A 97 4.02 -20.94 -11.61
N LEU A 98 3.32 -19.84 -11.34
CA LEU A 98 2.78 -18.95 -12.36
C LEU A 98 3.82 -17.99 -12.94
N CYS A 99 4.76 -17.52 -12.11
CA CYS A 99 5.80 -16.56 -12.48
C CYS A 99 7.17 -17.02 -11.96
N PRO A 100 7.93 -17.83 -12.72
CA PRO A 100 9.21 -18.36 -12.24
C PRO A 100 10.25 -17.27 -11.90
N SER A 101 10.19 -16.13 -12.57
CA SER A 101 11.08 -14.97 -12.34
C SER A 101 10.62 -14.04 -11.20
N LEU A 102 9.54 -14.38 -10.48
CA LEU A 102 8.98 -13.56 -9.40
C LEU A 102 10.03 -13.25 -8.33
N GLN A 103 10.07 -12.00 -7.89
CA GLN A 103 10.84 -11.54 -6.74
C GLN A 103 9.92 -11.56 -5.52
N LEU A 104 10.08 -12.55 -4.65
CA LEU A 104 9.33 -12.64 -3.39
C LEU A 104 10.08 -11.85 -2.31
N VAL A 105 9.54 -10.70 -1.93
CA VAL A 105 10.12 -9.85 -0.89
C VAL A 105 9.41 -10.09 0.42
N GLN A 106 10.14 -10.42 1.47
CA GLN A 106 9.59 -10.58 2.80
C GLN A 106 9.51 -9.26 3.54
N VAL A 107 8.39 -9.04 4.23
CA VAL A 107 8.27 -7.99 5.23
C VAL A 107 9.37 -8.15 6.30
N PRO A 108 9.92 -7.04 6.81
CA PRO A 108 10.82 -7.06 7.95
C PRO A 108 10.20 -7.75 9.16
N THR A 109 11.03 -8.23 10.07
CA THR A 109 10.60 -8.91 11.30
C THR A 109 11.26 -8.26 12.51
N ALA A 110 10.47 -7.96 13.53
CA ALA A 110 10.94 -7.46 14.82
C ALA A 110 10.23 -8.22 15.94
N HIS A 111 10.98 -8.65 16.95
CA HIS A 111 10.45 -9.44 18.08
C HIS A 111 9.64 -10.69 17.65
N GLY A 112 10.07 -11.35 16.58
CA GLY A 112 9.40 -12.54 16.04
C GLY A 112 8.04 -12.26 15.39
N LYS A 113 7.74 -11.01 15.03
CA LYS A 113 6.51 -10.61 14.33
C LYS A 113 6.85 -9.78 13.10
N ALA A 114 5.92 -9.73 12.15
CA ALA A 114 6.04 -8.83 11.01
C ALA A 114 6.11 -7.37 11.48
N ASP A 115 7.13 -6.67 11.03
CA ASP A 115 7.30 -5.25 11.23
C ASP A 115 6.91 -4.51 9.95
N LEU A 116 5.77 -3.81 10.03
CA LEU A 116 5.23 -3.02 8.93
C LEU A 116 5.67 -1.55 8.99
N GLY A 117 6.62 -1.20 9.88
CA GLY A 117 7.06 0.17 10.14
C GLY A 117 7.44 0.93 8.87
N ILE A 118 8.19 0.29 7.96
CA ILE A 118 8.61 0.92 6.70
C ILE A 118 7.42 1.29 5.79
N TYR A 119 6.39 0.45 5.72
CA TYR A 119 5.20 0.72 4.92
C TYR A 119 4.34 1.80 5.58
N ARG A 120 4.23 1.77 6.92
CA ARG A 120 3.48 2.79 7.67
C ARG A 120 4.12 4.17 7.50
N GLN A 121 5.44 4.24 7.58
CA GLN A 121 6.20 5.47 7.38
C GLN A 121 6.04 5.99 5.95
N ALA A 122 6.15 5.14 4.93
CA ALA A 122 5.93 5.54 3.55
C ALA A 122 4.50 6.07 3.33
N GLY A 123 3.49 5.41 3.88
CA GLY A 123 2.10 5.86 3.77
C GLY A 123 1.85 7.18 4.49
N GLN A 124 2.49 7.39 5.65
CA GLN A 124 2.49 8.69 6.34
C GLN A 124 3.15 9.79 5.50
N GLN A 125 4.27 9.52 4.83
CA GLN A 125 4.91 10.51 3.95
C GLN A 125 3.99 10.95 2.82
N VAL A 126 3.29 10.02 2.18
CA VAL A 126 2.31 10.35 1.13
C VAL A 126 1.12 11.12 1.72
N ALA A 127 0.56 10.67 2.83
CA ALA A 127 -0.52 11.38 3.53
C ALA A 127 -0.09 12.83 3.90
N SER A 128 1.14 13.04 4.37
CA SER A 128 1.68 14.37 4.67
C SER A 128 1.90 15.24 3.44
N ILE A 129 1.97 14.67 2.24
CA ILE A 129 1.97 15.43 0.98
C ILE A 129 0.54 15.79 0.58
N LEU A 130 -0.38 14.83 0.66
CA LEU A 130 -1.80 15.04 0.33
C LEU A 130 -2.50 16.02 1.27
N ALA A 131 -2.11 16.04 2.55
CA ALA A 131 -2.62 16.98 3.54
C ALA A 131 -2.01 18.40 3.42
N ARG A 132 -1.18 18.67 2.41
CA ARG A 132 -0.67 20.03 2.15
C ARG A 132 -1.73 20.84 1.43
N GLY A 133 -1.81 22.12 1.77
CA GLY A 133 -2.84 23.02 1.25
C GLY A 133 -4.13 22.90 2.05
N SER A 134 -5.01 23.89 1.92
CA SER A 134 -6.26 24.02 2.68
C SER A 134 -7.36 23.05 2.23
N VAL A 135 -7.00 21.79 1.98
CA VAL A 135 -7.90 20.72 1.56
C VAL A 135 -8.30 19.92 2.80
N VAL A 136 -9.59 19.63 2.96
CA VAL A 136 -10.05 18.72 4.02
C VAL A 136 -9.62 17.31 3.62
N PHE A 137 -8.84 16.68 4.49
CA PHE A 137 -8.18 15.39 4.24
C PHE A 137 -8.63 14.36 5.27
N GLU A 138 -8.98 13.16 4.80
CA GLU A 138 -9.25 11.99 5.64
C GLU A 138 -8.42 10.81 5.19
N ARG A 139 -7.62 10.24 6.10
CA ARG A 139 -6.87 9.01 5.82
C ARG A 139 -7.77 7.80 6.05
N ALA A 140 -8.04 7.03 4.99
CA ALA A 140 -8.89 5.84 5.04
C ALA A 140 -8.10 4.57 5.39
N SER A 141 -6.86 4.44 4.89
CA SER A 141 -6.01 3.27 5.14
C SER A 141 -4.51 3.63 5.15
N ILE A 142 -3.63 2.63 5.08
CA ILE A 142 -2.18 2.88 5.01
C ILE A 142 -1.80 3.60 3.72
N ASP A 143 -2.48 3.29 2.63
CA ASP A 143 -2.29 3.73 1.24
C ASP A 143 -3.50 4.44 0.64
N GLU A 144 -4.58 4.64 1.39
CA GLU A 144 -5.78 5.31 0.90
C GLU A 144 -6.15 6.59 1.66
N ALA A 145 -6.66 7.57 0.93
CA ALA A 145 -7.19 8.81 1.50
C ALA A 145 -8.33 9.41 0.65
N TYR A 146 -9.19 10.19 1.32
CA TYR A 146 -10.19 11.05 0.71
C TYR A 146 -9.79 12.51 0.86
N LEU A 147 -10.02 13.28 -0.20
CA LEU A 147 -9.80 14.73 -0.24
C LEU A 147 -11.10 15.42 -0.65
N ASP A 148 -11.55 16.38 0.15
CA ASP A 148 -12.65 17.28 -0.24
C ASP A 148 -12.07 18.47 -1.02
N LEU A 149 -12.25 18.43 -2.34
CA LEU A 149 -11.75 19.41 -3.30
C LEU A 149 -12.82 20.46 -3.66
N THR A 150 -13.92 20.54 -2.90
CA THR A 150 -15.05 21.42 -3.24
C THR A 150 -14.62 22.88 -3.41
N GLU A 151 -13.75 23.40 -2.54
CA GLU A 151 -13.27 24.78 -2.65
C GLU A 151 -12.27 24.98 -3.80
N ALA A 152 -11.49 23.95 -4.17
CA ALA A 152 -10.50 24.04 -5.24
C ALA A 152 -11.10 23.88 -6.65
N ALA A 153 -12.29 23.29 -6.75
CA ALA A 153 -13.00 23.05 -8.00
C ALA A 153 -13.86 24.25 -8.47
N ASN A 154 -13.93 25.31 -7.66
CA ASN A 154 -14.69 26.54 -7.91
C ASN A 154 -13.76 27.75 -8.10
#